data_AF-A0A7L6ASA5-F1
#
_entry.id   AF-A0A7L6ASA5-F1
#
_cell.length_a   1.000
_cell.length_b   1.000
_cell.length_c   1.000
_cell.angle_alpha   90.00
_cell.angle_beta   90.00
_cell.angle_gamma   90.00
#
_symmetry.space_group_name_H-M   'P 1'
#
loop_
_entity.id
_entity.type
_entity.pdbx_description
1 polymer ?
#
loop_
_entity_poly.entity_id
_entity_poly.type
_entity_poly.pdbx_seq_one_letter_code
_entity_poly.pdbx_strand_id
1 'polypeptide(L)'
;MRKEHNEYGSGTSFLAIVTEGSFLHAARQLHVAQSTVSNRIQQLEHEFNATLFIRNRAGAKLTPAGRRFIPHARRWASVIEKAHQDIGMEDEHETSS
;
A
#
# COMPACT_ATOMS: atom_id res chain seq x y z
N MET A 1 19.20 -13.02 2.38
CA MET A 1 18.46 -11.78 2.08
C MET A 1 16.98 -12.02 2.33
N ARG A 2 16.44 -11.52 3.44
CA ARG A 2 15.05 -11.77 3.83
C ARG A 2 14.14 -10.91 2.96
N LYS A 3 13.20 -11.53 2.24
CA LYS A 3 12.09 -10.82 1.60
C LYS A 3 11.19 -10.32 2.73
N GLU A 4 11.40 -9.09 3.17
CA GLU A 4 10.41 -8.41 4.00
C GLU A 4 9.14 -8.24 3.18
N HIS A 5 8.21 -9.18 3.35
CA HIS A 5 6.81 -8.95 3.05
C HIS A 5 6.38 -7.83 3.99
N ASN A 6 6.54 -6.58 3.54
CA ASN A 6 5.97 -5.46 4.27
C ASN A 6 4.45 -5.50 4.04
N GLU A 7 3.76 -6.25 4.90
CA GLU A 7 2.30 -6.45 4.97
C GLU A 7 1.56 -5.13 5.22
N TYR A 8 2.24 -4.13 5.80
CA TYR A 8 1.69 -2.81 6.09
C TYR A 8 1.58 -1.90 4.86
N GLY A 9 2.23 -2.26 3.75
CA GLY A 9 2.23 -1.47 2.52
C GLY A 9 0.95 -1.58 1.69
N SER A 10 -0.07 -2.33 2.11
CA SER A 10 -1.27 -2.60 1.31
C SER A 10 -2.14 -1.35 1.12
N GLY A 11 -2.33 -0.54 2.15
CA GLY A 11 -3.06 0.73 2.05
C GLY A 11 -2.37 1.76 1.13
N THR A 12 -1.06 1.90 1.25
CA THR A 12 -0.25 2.77 0.38
C THR A 12 -0.17 2.26 -1.06
N SER A 13 -0.05 0.95 -1.25
CA SER A 13 -0.09 0.31 -2.58
C SER A 13 -1.43 0.54 -3.28
N PHE A 14 -2.54 0.41 -2.54
CA PHE A 14 -3.87 0.74 -3.05
C PHE A 14 -3.96 2.20 -3.49
N LEU A 15 -3.57 3.14 -2.63
CA LEU A 15 -3.65 4.58 -2.94
C LEU A 15 -2.74 4.99 -4.10
N ALA A 16 -1.54 4.39 -4.20
CA ALA A 16 -0.64 4.60 -5.32
C ALA A 16 -1.29 4.20 -6.66
N ILE A 17 -1.97 3.05 -6.71
CA ILE A 17 -2.70 2.63 -7.92
C ILE A 17 -3.87 3.58 -8.22
N VAL A 18 -4.57 4.09 -7.20
CA VAL A 18 -5.65 5.07 -7.39
C VAL A 18 -5.13 6.34 -8.04
N THR A 19 -3.97 6.83 -7.60
CA THR A 19 -3.33 8.04 -8.13
C THR A 19 -2.78 7.82 -9.53
N GLU A 20 -2.03 6.73 -9.73
CA GLU A 20 -1.30 6.47 -10.98
C GLU A 20 -2.15 5.82 -12.07
N GLY A 21 -3.29 5.23 -11.71
CA GLY A 21 -4.13 4.42 -12.61
C GLY A 21 -3.43 3.16 -13.14
N SER A 22 -2.27 2.77 -12.58
CA SER A 22 -1.44 1.69 -13.10
C SER A 22 -0.66 0.99 -11.99
N PHE A 23 -0.72 -0.35 -11.98
CA PHE A 23 0.07 -1.18 -11.06
C PHE A 23 1.58 -1.02 -11.29
N LEU A 24 2.01 -0.82 -12.54
CA LEU A 24 3.42 -0.65 -12.87
C LEU A 24 3.93 0.70 -12.37
N HIS A 25 3.18 1.78 -12.61
CA HIS A 25 3.58 3.12 -12.16
C HIS A 25 3.52 3.23 -10.63
N ALA A 26 2.51 2.65 -9.99
CA ALA A 26 2.44 2.55 -8.52
C ALA A 26 3.67 1.83 -7.95
N ALA A 27 4.08 0.71 -8.56
CA ALA A 27 5.27 -0.02 -8.12
C ALA A 27 6.56 0.80 -8.28
N ARG A 28 6.69 1.55 -9.38
CA ARG A 28 7.80 2.48 -9.60
C ARG A 28 7.82 3.60 -8.56
N GLN A 29 6.67 4.21 -8.29
CA GLN A 29 6.52 5.26 -7.26
C GLN A 29 6.91 4.74 -5.87
N LEU A 30 6.55 3.50 -5.56
CA LEU A 30 6.81 2.87 -4.27
C LEU A 30 8.19 2.17 -4.19
N HIS A 31 9.01 2.26 -5.24
CA HIS A 31 10.32 1.60 -5.31
C HIS A 31 10.28 0.09 -5.01
N VAL A 32 9.23 -0.60 -5.47
CA VAL A 32 9.06 -2.05 -5.31
C VAL A 32 8.78 -2.73 -6.65
N ALA A 33 8.83 -4.07 -6.67
CA ALA A 33 8.40 -4.83 -7.84
C ALA A 33 6.88 -4.74 -8.04
N GLN A 34 6.43 -4.77 -9.30
CA GLN A 34 4.99 -4.79 -9.63
C GLN A 34 4.27 -6.03 -9.05
N SER A 35 4.96 -7.16 -8.94
CA SER A 35 4.43 -8.37 -8.29
C SER A 35 4.14 -8.13 -6.81
N THR A 36 4.97 -7.36 -6.09
CA THR A 36 4.72 -6.98 -4.69
C THR A 36 3.42 -6.19 -4.55
N VAL A 37 3.24 -5.16 -5.39
CA VAL A 37 2.01 -4.37 -5.40
C VAL A 37 0.81 -5.25 -5.76
N SER A 38 0.95 -6.13 -6.76
CA SER A 38 -0.13 -7.02 -7.18
C SER A 38 -0.55 -8.00 -6.09
N ASN A 39 0.42 -8.62 -5.39
CA ASN A 39 0.16 -9.58 -4.32
C ASN A 39 -0.53 -8.90 -3.13
N ARG A 40 -0.08 -7.70 -2.74
CA ARG A 40 -0.72 -6.92 -1.67
C ARG A 40 -2.18 -6.64 -1.98
N ILE A 41 -2.48 -6.22 -3.21
CA ILE A 41 -3.88 -5.98 -3.63
C ILE A 41 -4.69 -7.28 -3.68
N GLN A 42 -4.11 -8.38 -4.18
CA GLN A 42 -4.81 -9.67 -4.20
C GLN A 42 -5.15 -10.16 -2.79
N GLN A 43 -4.20 -10.03 -1.85
CA GLN A 43 -4.42 -10.38 -0.46
C GLN A 43 -5.51 -9.52 0.17
N LEU A 44 -5.48 -8.21 -0.08
CA LEU A 44 -6.51 -7.27 0.37
C LEU A 44 -7.90 -7.61 -0.19
N GLU A 45 -7.98 -7.93 -1.48
CA GLU A 45 -9.22 -8.33 -2.15
C GLU A 45 -9.76 -9.65 -1.61
N HIS A 46 -8.86 -10.59 -1.26
CA HIS A 46 -9.22 -11.86 -0.64
C HIS A 46 -9.74 -11.67 0.80
N GLU A 47 -9.06 -10.89 1.62
CA GLU A 47 -9.46 -10.60 3.01
C GLU A 47 -10.83 -9.93 3.10
N PHE A 48 -11.13 -9.01 2.19
CA PHE A 48 -12.43 -8.35 2.13
C PHE A 48 -13.48 -9.08 1.31
N ASN A 49 -13.14 -10.23 0.72
CA ASN A 49 -13.98 -10.95 -0.23
C ASN A 49 -14.60 -10.01 -1.29
N ALA A 50 -13.77 -9.11 -1.85
CA ALA A 50 -14.23 -8.05 -2.73
C ALA A 50 -13.14 -7.66 -3.73
N THR A 51 -13.50 -7.57 -5.01
CA THR A 51 -12.61 -6.99 -6.03
C THR A 51 -12.57 -5.48 -5.89
N LEU A 52 -11.39 -4.90 -5.73
CA LEU A 52 -11.15 -3.47 -5.57
C LEU A 52 -10.77 -2.80 -6.89
N PHE A 53 -10.06 -3.52 -7.77
CA PHE A 53 -9.65 -3.03 -9.08
C PHE A 53 -10.06 -3.97 -10.23
N ILE A 54 -10.46 -3.38 -11.35
CA ILE A 54 -10.55 -4.05 -12.65
C ILE A 54 -9.29 -3.70 -13.43
N ARG A 55 -8.49 -4.71 -13.77
CA ARG A 55 -7.30 -4.57 -14.62
C ARG A 55 -7.71 -4.67 -16.09
N ASN A 56 -7.26 -3.72 -16.90
CA ASN A 56 -7.49 -3.73 -18.35
C ASN A 56 -6.24 -3.22 -19.09
N ARG A 57 -6.28 -3.23 -20.43
CA ARG A 57 -5.15 -2.77 -21.27
C ARG A 57 -4.76 -1.30 -21.05
N ALA A 58 -5.68 -0.48 -20.56
CA ALA A 58 -5.45 0.93 -20.26
C ALA A 58 -4.99 1.18 -18.80
N GLY A 59 -4.82 0.12 -17.98
CA GLY A 59 -4.37 0.23 -16.59
C GLY A 59 -5.37 -0.36 -15.59
N ALA A 60 -5.58 0.33 -14.48
CA ALA A 60 -6.42 -0.07 -13.36
C ALA A 60 -7.60 0.87 -13.20
N LYS A 61 -8.81 0.32 -13.05
CA LYS A 61 -10.03 1.09 -12.71
C LYS A 61 -10.62 0.59 -11.41
N LEU A 62 -11.12 1.51 -10.57
CA LEU A 62 -11.78 1.14 -9.32
C LEU A 62 -13.16 0.50 -9.57
N THR A 63 -13.45 -0.54 -8.81
CA THR A 63 -14.81 -1.06 -8.64
C THR A 63 -15.62 -0.17 -7.67
N PRO A 64 -16.93 -0.39 -7.52
CA PRO A 64 -17.69 0.23 -6.43
C PRO A 64 -17.14 -0.09 -5.03
N ALA A 65 -16.61 -1.30 -4.82
CA ALA A 65 -15.94 -1.66 -3.56
C ALA A 65 -14.63 -0.88 -3.38
N GLY A 66 -13.80 -0.80 -4.43
CA GLY A 66 -12.58 0.00 -4.44
C GLY A 66 -12.83 1.46 -4.08
N ARG A 67 -13.85 2.10 -4.68
CA ARG A 67 -14.21 3.49 -4.35
C ARG A 67 -14.59 3.66 -2.87
N ARG A 68 -15.37 2.73 -2.31
CA ARG A 68 -15.73 2.74 -0.88
C ARG A 68 -14.52 2.49 0.03
N PHE A 69 -13.50 1.79 -0.46
CA PHE A 69 -12.29 1.48 0.30
C PHE A 69 -11.32 2.67 0.44
N ILE A 70 -11.36 3.66 -0.46
CA ILE A 70 -10.47 4.84 -0.43
C ILE A 70 -10.35 5.49 0.97
N PRO A 71 -11.44 5.89 1.65
CA PRO A 71 -11.32 6.52 2.97
C PRO A 71 -10.67 5.60 4.01
N HIS A 72 -10.88 4.29 3.93
CA HIS A 72 -10.25 3.32 4.83
C HIS A 72 -8.74 3.20 4.56
N ALA A 73 -8.34 3.11 3.29
CA ALA A 73 -6.93 3.06 2.89
C ALA A 73 -6.17 4.32 3.34
N ARG A 74 -6.78 5.50 3.21
CA ARG A 74 -6.21 6.78 3.69
C ARG A 74 -5.99 6.77 5.21
N ARG A 75 -6.99 6.29 5.96
CA ARG A 75 -6.89 6.22 7.43
C ARG A 75 -5.81 5.24 7.86
N TRP A 76 -5.73 4.08 7.23
CA TRP A 76 -4.68 3.11 7.47
C TRP A 76 -3.29 3.73 7.23
N ALA A 77 -3.06 4.30 6.05
CA ALA A 77 -1.77 4.93 5.74
C ALA A 77 -1.40 6.01 6.76
N SER A 78 -2.35 6.84 7.18
CA SER A 78 -2.11 7.87 8.20
C SER A 78 -1.78 7.28 9.58
N VAL A 79 -2.38 6.16 9.98
CA VAL A 79 -2.07 5.50 11.27
C VAL A 79 -0.66 4.92 11.27
N ILE A 80 -0.26 4.26 10.19
CA ILE A 80 1.10 3.70 10.06
C ILE A 80 2.14 4.81 10.03
N GLU A 81 1.88 5.89 9.29
CA GLU A 81 2.77 7.06 9.25
C GLU A 81 2.96 7.66 10.65
N LYS A 82 1.87 7.84 11.40
CA LYS A 82 1.95 8.32 12.79
C LYS A 82 2.73 7.35 13.68
N ALA A 83 2.47 6.05 13.58
CA ALA A 83 3.21 5.06 14.35
C ALA A 83 4.72 5.11 14.05
N HIS A 84 5.11 5.29 12.78
CA HIS A 84 6.52 5.49 12.44
C HIS A 84 7.11 6.77 13.04
N GLN A 85 6.35 7.86 13.11
CA GLN A 85 6.80 9.11 13.73
C GLN A 85 6.93 8.95 15.26
N ASP A 86 5.94 8.32 15.88
CA ASP A 86 5.90 8.12 17.33
C ASP A 86 7.02 7.19 17.80
N ILE A 87 7.29 6.11 17.06
CA ILE A 87 8.36 5.13 17.40
C ILE A 87 9.73 5.60 16.89
N GLY A 88 9.80 6.22 15.71
CA GLY A 88 11.05 6.70 15.10
C GLY A 88 11.69 7.89 15.80
N MET A 89 11.04 8.45 16.82
CA MET A 89 11.63 9.44 17.73
C MET A 89 12.40 8.81 18.91
N GLU A 90 12.48 7.48 19.03
CA GLU A 90 13.20 6.81 20.12
C GLU A 90 14.67 6.44 19.80
N ASP A 91 15.14 6.57 18.55
CA ASP A 91 16.41 5.98 18.08
C ASP A 91 17.57 6.97 17.76
N GLU A 92 17.73 8.12 18.45
CA GLU A 92 18.92 8.98 18.25
C GLU A 92 19.69 9.45 19.51
N HIS A 93 19.40 8.95 20.72
CA HIS A 93 20.15 9.39 21.93
C HIS A 93 20.57 8.27 22.88
N GLU A 94 21.28 7.23 22.42
CA GLU A 94 22.00 6.36 23.37
C GLU A 94 23.20 5.57 22.80
N THR A 95 24.11 6.22 22.07
CA THR A 95 25.52 5.74 22.00
C THR A 95 26.50 6.91 21.93
N SER A 96 26.67 7.60 23.05
CA SER A 96 27.90 8.33 23.36
C SER A 96 28.20 8.15 24.84
N SER A 97 29.00 7.13 25.14
CA SER A 97 29.84 7.01 26.34
C SER A 97 30.94 6.00 26.07
#